data_AF-A0AAU4UZI1-F1
#
_entry.id   AF-A0AAU4UZI1-F1
#
_cell.length_a   1.000
_cell.length_b   1.000
_cell.length_c   1.000
_cell.angle_alpha   90.00
_cell.angle_beta   90.00
_cell.angle_gamma   90.00
#
_symmetry.space_group_name_H-M   'P 1'
#
loop_
_entity.id
_entity.type
_entity.pdbx_description
1 polymer ?
#
loop_
_entity_poly.entity_id
_entity_poly.type
_entity_poly.pdbx_seq_one_letter_code
_entity_poly.pdbx_strand_id
1 'polypeptide(L)' 'MSGRFNTQDSNENAWVGVNSDGVHRDTGEPVASEFLIQEKGEGGAHIHIGFNENGDEIFRAER' A
#
# COMPACT_ATOMS: atom_id res chain seq x y z
N MET A 1 -11.51 -6.56 11.87
CA MET A 1 -11.54 -6.93 10.44
C MET A 1 -10.11 -6.86 9.95
N SER A 2 -9.58 -7.95 9.39
CA SER A 2 -8.20 -8.02 8.90
C SER A 2 -8.13 -7.23 7.60
N GLY A 3 -7.40 -6.11 7.58
CA GLY A 3 -7.18 -5.30 6.40
C GLY A 3 -6.45 -6.12 5.35
N ARG A 4 -7.18 -6.67 4.39
CA ARG A 4 -6.62 -7.29 3.18
C ARG A 4 -6.90 -6.33 2.04
N PHE A 5 -5.84 -5.97 1.31
CA PHE A 5 -5.94 -5.22 0.06
C PHE A 5 -7.07 -5.77 -0.82
N ASN A 6 -7.95 -4.87 -1.26
CA ASN A 6 -9.21 -5.18 -1.93
C ASN A 6 -8.98 -5.76 -3.34
N THR A 7 -7.85 -5.43 -3.96
CA THR A 7 -7.37 -6.04 -5.22
C THR A 7 -5.91 -6.40 -5.08
N GLN A 8 -5.55 -7.63 -5.44
CA GLN A 8 -4.17 -8.11 -5.44
C GLN A 8 -3.85 -8.69 -6.82
N ASP A 9 -2.75 -8.24 -7.40
CA ASP A 9 -2.14 -8.81 -8.59
C ASP A 9 -0.70 -9.24 -8.26
N SER A 10 -0.10 -10.14 -9.04
CA SER A 10 1.28 -10.54 -8.83
C SER A 10 1.90 -11.09 -10.11
N ASN A 11 3.22 -10.96 -10.24
CA ASN A 11 3.99 -11.67 -11.26
C ASN A 11 5.01 -12.60 -10.59
N GLU A 12 5.90 -13.26 -11.34
CA GLU A 12 6.91 -14.15 -10.80
C GLU A 12 7.86 -13.50 -9.76
N ASN A 13 8.00 -12.18 -9.80
CA ASN A 13 9.00 -11.43 -9.03
C ASN A 13 8.40 -10.52 -7.95
N ALA A 14 7.10 -10.21 -8.01
CA ALA A 14 6.48 -9.24 -7.10
C ALA A 14 5.00 -9.54 -6.79
N TRP A 15 4.58 -9.13 -5.59
CA TRP A 15 3.19 -8.95 -5.20
C TRP A 15 2.82 -7.48 -5.34
N VAL A 16 1.61 -7.20 -5.86
CA VAL A 16 1.01 -5.87 -5.98
C VAL A 16 -0.35 -5.88 -5.29
N GLY A 17 -0.58 -4.98 -4.36
CA GLY A 17 -1.85 -4.81 -3.65
C GLY A 17 -2.37 -3.39 -3.76
N VAL A 18 -3.68 -3.24 -3.94
CA VAL A 18 -4.39 -1.96 -3.91
C VAL A 18 -5.50 -2.02 -2.87
N ASN A 19 -5.59 -0.99 -2.02
CA ASN A 19 -6.68 -0.80 -1.07
C ASN A 19 -7.22 0.64 -1.13
N SER A 20 -8.45 0.89 -0.70
CA SER A 20 -9.08 2.22 -0.85
C SER A 20 -10.08 2.57 0.27
N ASP A 21 -9.86 2.08 1.48
CA ASP A 21 -10.76 2.27 2.61
C ASP A 21 -10.03 2.35 3.97
N GLY A 22 -8.74 2.73 3.91
CA GLY A 22 -7.85 2.80 5.06
C GLY A 22 -7.93 4.14 5.81
N VAL A 23 -7.38 4.14 7.01
CA VAL A 23 -7.05 5.37 7.75
C VAL A 23 -5.59 5.25 8.17
N HIS A 24 -4.78 6.25 7.85
CA HIS A 24 -3.37 6.25 8.21
C HIS A 24 -3.25 6.32 9.73
N ARG A 25 -2.59 5.32 10.33
CA ARG A 25 -2.63 5.10 11.78
C ARG A 25 -2.02 6.25 12.59
N ASP A 26 -1.00 6.91 12.05
CA ASP A 26 -0.22 7.91 12.81
C ASP A 26 -0.79 9.33 12.67
N THR A 27 -1.42 9.64 11.53
CA THR A 27 -1.99 10.97 11.24
C THR A 27 -3.51 11.01 11.43
N GLY A 28 -4.19 9.86 11.41
CA GLY A 28 -5.64 9.77 11.39
C GLY A 28 -6.27 10.21 10.06
N GLU A 29 -5.46 10.44 9.03
CA GLU A 29 -5.93 10.90 7.73
C GLU A 29 -6.59 9.74 6.96
N PRO A 30 -7.78 9.94 6.36
CA PRO A 30 -8.38 8.96 5.46
C PRO A 30 -7.46 8.66 4.28
N VAL A 31 -7.31 7.37 3.97
CA VAL A 31 -6.53 6.93 2.83
C VAL A 31 -7.49 6.54 1.71
N ALA A 32 -7.55 7.37 0.69
CA ALA A 32 -8.41 7.15 -0.47
C ALA A 32 -7.85 6.04 -1.37
N SER A 33 -6.53 5.87 -1.42
CA SER A 33 -5.88 4.79 -2.17
C SER A 33 -4.52 4.42 -1.59
N GLU A 34 -4.27 3.14 -1.41
CA GLU A 34 -3.03 2.54 -0.93
C GLU A 34 -2.49 1.58 -2.00
N PHE A 35 -1.19 1.63 -2.23
CA PHE A 35 -0.46 0.75 -3.14
C PHE A 35 0.69 0.09 -2.40
N LEU A 36 0.71 -1.24 -2.41
CA LEU A 36 1.81 -2.04 -1.89
C LEU A 36 2.44 -2.83 -3.03
N ILE A 37 3.73 -2.62 -3.28
CA ILE A 37 4.51 -3.45 -4.20
C ILE A 37 5.64 -4.07 -3.40
N GLN A 38 5.73 -5.39 -3.43
CA GLN A 38 6.73 -6.14 -2.68
C GLN A 38 7.38 -7.19 -3.57
N GLU A 39 8.70 -7.11 -3.70
CA GLU A 39 9.49 -8.16 -4.35
C GLU A 39 9.38 -9.47 -3.57
N LYS A 40 9.24 -10.57 -4.30
CA LYS A 40 9.17 -11.91 -3.74
C LYS A 40 10.55 -12.35 -3.28
N GLY A 41 10.62 -12.89 -2.07
CA GLY A 41 11.85 -13.41 -1.49
C GLY A 41 12.25 -12.70 -0.21
N GLU A 42 13.16 -13.33 0.53
CA GLU A 42 13.69 -12.75 1.76
C GLU A 42 14.59 -11.56 1.42
N GLY A 43 14.43 -10.45 2.14
CA GLY A 43 15.19 -9.23 1.88
C GLY A 43 14.74 -8.42 0.66
N GLY A 44 13.74 -8.88 -0.10
CA GLY A 44 13.25 -8.19 -1.29
C GLY A 44 12.83 -6.74 -1.03
N ALA A 45 12.95 -5.92 -2.07
CA ALA A 45 12.57 -4.51 -2.06
C ALA A 45 11.06 -4.36 -1.79
N HIS A 46 10.69 -3.27 -1.12
CA HIS A 46 9.30 -2.99 -0.81
C HIS A 46 9.02 -1.50 -0.95
N ILE A 47 7.83 -1.18 -1.46
CA ILE A 47 7.28 0.17 -1.45
C ILE A 47 5.79 0.12 -1.05
N HIS A 48 5.43 0.95 -0.07
CA HIS A 48 4.06 1.16 0.37
C HIS A 48 3.74 2.65 0.32
N ILE A 49 2.77 3.04 -0.49
CA ILE A 49 2.39 4.44 -0.74
C ILE A 49 0.90 4.61 -0.48
N GLY A 50 0.52 5.72 0.15
CA GLY A 50 -0.87 6.10 0.35
C GLY A 50 -1.16 7.52 -0.13
N PHE A 51 -2.36 7.71 -0.67
CA PHE A 51 -2.88 8.98 -1.15
C PHE A 51 -4.22 9.33 -0.49
N ASN A 52 -4.45 10.62 -0.25
CA ASN A 52 -5.75 11.13 0.20
C ASN A 52 -6.70 11.39 -1.00
N GLU A 53 -7.92 11.86 -0.71
CA GLU A 53 -8.96 12.12 -1.74
C GLU A 53 -8.58 13.20 -2.76
N ASN A 54 -7.62 14.07 -2.42
CA ASN A 54 -7.12 15.10 -3.34
C ASN A 54 -6.00 14.57 -4.26
N GLY A 55 -5.52 13.35 -4.04
CA GLY A 55 -4.38 12.77 -4.72
C GLY A 55 -3.03 13.19 -4.14
N ASP A 56 -2.99 13.77 -2.95
CA ASP A 56 -1.73 14.08 -2.26
C ASP A 56 -1.18 12.82 -1.61
N GLU A 57 0.14 12.61 -1.71
CA GLU A 57 0.84 11.54 -0.99
C GLU A 57 0.89 11.85 0.51
N ILE A 58 0.38 10.94 1.32
CA ILE A 58 0.28 11.10 2.78
C ILE A 58 1.25 10.20 3.54
N PHE A 59 1.70 9.12 2.91
CA PHE A 59 2.81 8.32 3.41
C PHE A 59 3.51 7.59 2.27
N ARG A 60 4.80 7.32 2.51
CA ARG A 60 5.66 6.47 1.69
C ARG A 60 6.64 5.74 2.60
N ALA A 61 6.68 4.43 2.48
CA ALA A 61 7.65 3.57 3.14
C ALA A 61 8.38 2.72 2.11
N GLU A 62 9.70 2.78 2.11
CA GLU A 62 10.57 2.05 1.18
C GLU A 62 11.63 1.26 1.96
N ARG A 63 12.05 0.11 1.41
CA ARG A 63 13.22 -0.65 1.86
C ARG A 63 13.94 -1.24 0.66
#